data_AF-A0A2W4J2C8-F1
#
_entry.id   AF-A0A2W4J2C8-F1
#
_cell.length_a   1.000
_cell.length_b   1.000
_cell.length_c   1.000
_cell.angle_alpha   90.00
_cell.angle_beta   90.00
_cell.angle_gamma   90.00
#
_symmetry.space_group_name_H-M   'P 1'
#
loop_
_entity.id
_entity.type
_entity.pdbx_description
1 polymer ?
#
loop_
_entity_poly.entity_id
_entity_poly.type
_entity_poly.pdbx_seq_one_letter_code
_entity_poly.pdbx_strand_id
1 'polypeptide(L)'
;MIKKSILLIGISILIQGIGTLAHECHIFTDTSIKSFQGTLFESSTKGNPVVQAISPEGIHRALINLKTHCCAANILNNNSAMLKSCKNDAILLKERTNYAQSAFLFDQLLDVMMRRLAVDGKFSDVPDDKKAQERRKKIDTITNKEDGVLPIQIGKEYEKYRKPQAQFYLPKYNGVSAQEYQNTINNLEKEKKILSKYEERNLTTRYYNLCQNIIYLMTFLPVSFESEQLALAQERCTSLTEQTINNEAEYLHHIIVQKSDLLLGQTMKNYAEEYLINTRAEQLQERLSRMMTNLMGIMRMIPKLVPNCS
;
A
#
# COMPACT_ATOMS: atom_id res chain seq x y z
N MET A 1 -14.25 16.12 -1.42
CA MET A 1 -13.10 15.97 -0.49
C MET A 1 -13.20 14.63 0.23
N ILE A 2 -12.74 13.54 -0.40
CA ILE A 2 -12.60 12.26 0.30
C ILE A 2 -11.37 12.42 1.19
N LYS A 3 -11.60 12.48 2.51
CA LYS A 3 -10.54 12.51 3.52
C LYS A 3 -9.55 11.39 3.21
N LYS A 4 -8.26 11.72 3.31
CA LYS A 4 -7.13 10.78 3.29
C LYS A 4 -7.44 9.65 4.29
N SER A 5 -8.09 8.57 3.85
CA SER A 5 -8.30 7.40 4.69
C SER A 5 -6.96 6.70 4.80
N ILE A 6 -6.32 7.03 5.91
CA ILE A 6 -5.15 6.41 6.51
C ILE A 6 -5.45 4.92 6.59
N LEU A 7 -4.66 4.12 5.89
CA LEU A 7 -4.59 2.69 6.08
C LEU A 7 -3.91 2.48 7.44
N LEU A 8 -4.68 2.62 8.52
CA LEU A 8 -4.22 2.42 9.89
C LEU A 8 -4.09 0.91 10.11
N ILE A 9 -3.05 0.30 9.55
CA ILE A 9 -2.71 -1.08 9.91
C ILE A 9 -1.92 -1.02 11.21
N GLY A 10 -2.62 -1.16 12.34
CA GLY A 10 -1.98 -1.58 13.58
C GLY A 10 -1.67 -3.07 13.46
N ILE A 11 -0.46 -3.41 13.03
CA ILE A 11 -0.03 -4.82 12.96
C ILE A 11 0.58 -5.18 14.32
N SER A 12 -0.20 -5.78 15.19
CA SER A 12 0.31 -6.61 16.28
C SER A 12 -0.08 -8.05 15.99
N ILE A 13 0.89 -8.86 15.59
CA ILE A 13 0.72 -10.31 15.64
C ILE A 13 1.00 -10.69 17.09
N LEU A 14 -0.05 -11.06 17.82
CA LEU A 14 0.11 -11.64 19.16
C LEU A 14 0.60 -13.07 18.99
N ILE A 15 1.91 -13.26 18.87
CA ILE A 15 2.51 -14.57 19.13
C ILE A 15 2.43 -14.77 20.64
N GLN A 16 1.42 -15.50 21.10
CA GLN A 16 1.25 -15.84 22.51
C GLN A 16 2.25 -16.93 22.90
N GLY A 17 3.47 -16.52 23.26
CA GLY A 17 4.44 -17.36 23.97
C GLY A 17 4.70 -16.79 25.35
N ILE A 18 4.10 -17.37 26.39
CA ILE A 18 4.20 -16.89 27.79
C ILE A 18 5.64 -17.07 28.36
N GLY A 19 6.58 -17.67 27.61
CA GLY A 19 7.99 -17.79 27.99
C GLY A 19 9.01 -17.07 27.07
N THR A 20 8.61 -16.53 25.91
CA THR A 20 9.53 -16.06 24.85
C THR A 20 9.69 -14.55 24.76
N LEU A 21 8.88 -13.78 25.51
CA LEU A 21 8.87 -12.31 25.52
C LEU A 21 10.24 -11.64 25.74
N ALA A 22 11.23 -12.36 26.31
CA ALA A 22 12.54 -11.80 26.64
C ALA A 22 13.63 -12.04 25.57
N HIS A 23 13.51 -13.05 24.70
CA HIS A 23 14.70 -13.58 24.00
C HIS A 23 15.26 -12.63 22.92
N GLU A 24 14.40 -11.98 22.14
CA GLU A 24 14.83 -11.07 21.07
C GLU A 24 15.19 -9.66 21.58
N CYS A 25 14.70 -9.26 22.76
CA CYS A 25 15.17 -8.05 23.43
C CYS A 25 16.66 -8.15 23.81
N HIS A 26 17.20 -9.35 24.01
CA HIS A 26 18.62 -9.57 24.31
C HIS A 26 19.56 -9.36 23.11
N ILE A 27 19.04 -9.06 21.91
CA ILE A 27 19.87 -8.66 20.76
C ILE A 27 20.65 -7.35 21.03
N PHE A 28 20.22 -6.54 22.01
CA PHE A 28 20.87 -5.30 22.40
C PHE A 28 21.89 -5.53 23.52
N THR A 29 23.18 -5.54 23.19
CA THR A 29 24.27 -5.80 24.15
C THR A 29 25.02 -4.54 24.62
N ASP A 30 25.12 -3.47 23.82
CA ASP A 30 25.69 -2.18 24.25
C ASP A 30 25.16 -0.96 23.46
N THR A 31 25.54 0.21 23.94
CA THR A 31 24.86 1.51 23.95
C THR A 31 24.65 2.21 22.61
N SER A 32 23.38 2.54 22.37
CA SER A 32 22.83 3.41 21.32
C SER A 32 22.57 2.77 19.94
N ILE A 33 21.31 2.85 19.47
CA ILE A 33 20.95 2.56 18.06
C ILE A 33 21.28 3.77 17.19
N LYS A 34 22.42 4.45 17.45
CA LYS A 34 22.79 5.69 16.75
C LYS A 34 23.34 5.43 15.35
N SER A 35 23.85 4.23 15.09
CA SER A 35 24.19 3.77 13.74
C SER A 35 24.05 2.25 13.65
N PHE A 36 23.41 1.76 12.58
CA PHE A 36 23.35 0.33 12.23
C PHE A 36 24.76 -0.28 11.99
N GLN A 37 25.72 0.58 11.65
CA GLN A 37 27.13 0.25 11.48
C GLN A 37 27.74 -0.26 12.78
N GLY A 38 28.25 -1.49 12.78
CA GLY A 38 28.90 -2.15 13.92
C GLY A 38 28.03 -3.14 14.71
N THR A 39 26.82 -3.48 14.23
CA THR A 39 25.94 -4.46 14.90
C THR A 39 26.21 -5.91 14.48
N LEU A 40 25.85 -6.88 15.33
CA LEU A 40 25.80 -8.31 14.98
C LEU A 40 24.89 -8.56 13.76
N PHE A 41 23.86 -7.73 13.60
CA PHE A 41 22.97 -7.79 12.45
C PHE A 41 23.70 -7.42 11.14
N GLU A 42 24.43 -6.29 11.11
CA GLU A 42 25.20 -5.89 9.91
C GLU A 42 26.21 -7.00 9.55
N SER A 43 26.99 -7.47 10.53
CA SER A 43 28.00 -8.51 10.29
C SER A 43 27.40 -9.84 9.80
N SER A 44 26.20 -10.21 10.24
CA SER A 44 25.54 -11.48 9.87
C SER A 44 24.77 -11.42 8.55
N THR A 45 24.44 -10.22 8.06
CA THR A 45 23.57 -10.04 6.87
C THR A 45 24.22 -9.24 5.74
N LYS A 46 25.47 -8.77 5.94
CA LYS A 46 26.23 -8.00 4.95
C LYS A 46 26.34 -8.72 3.62
N GLY A 47 26.02 -8.00 2.54
CA GLY A 47 26.07 -8.54 1.19
C GLY A 47 24.92 -9.48 0.82
N ASN A 48 24.01 -9.78 1.76
CA ASN A 48 22.82 -10.56 1.44
C ASN A 48 21.81 -9.69 0.67
N PRO A 49 21.39 -10.09 -0.55
CA PRO A 49 20.46 -9.31 -1.36
C PRO A 49 19.09 -9.10 -0.71
N VAL A 50 18.69 -9.91 0.27
CA VAL A 50 17.44 -9.69 1.03
C VAL A 50 17.46 -8.36 1.80
N VAL A 51 18.64 -7.88 2.22
CA VAL A 51 18.77 -6.59 2.92
C VAL A 51 18.32 -5.43 2.02
N GLN A 52 18.59 -5.51 0.72
CA GLN A 52 18.11 -4.51 -0.23
C GLN A 52 16.58 -4.55 -0.38
N ALA A 53 15.99 -5.74 -0.33
CA ALA A 53 14.53 -5.90 -0.40
C ALA A 53 13.82 -5.31 0.83
N ILE A 54 14.39 -5.49 2.03
CA ILE A 54 13.84 -5.00 3.29
C ILE A 54 14.29 -3.55 3.61
N SER A 55 15.27 -3.02 2.88
CA SER A 55 15.89 -1.70 3.09
C SER A 55 16.64 -1.56 4.43
N PRO A 56 17.90 -1.09 4.41
CA PRO A 56 18.67 -0.81 5.64
C PRO A 56 17.95 0.15 6.60
N GLU A 57 17.33 1.20 6.07
CA GLU A 57 16.57 2.19 6.84
C GLU A 57 15.36 1.55 7.51
N GLY A 58 14.65 0.67 6.80
CA GLY A 58 13.54 -0.09 7.33
C GLY A 58 13.93 -1.01 8.48
N ILE A 59 15.05 -1.73 8.31
CA ILE A 59 15.63 -2.59 9.37
C ILE A 59 16.03 -1.76 10.59
N HIS A 60 16.72 -0.64 10.37
CA HIS A 60 17.15 0.25 11.45
C HIS A 60 15.95 0.78 12.25
N ARG A 61 14.88 1.20 11.57
CA ARG A 61 13.63 1.61 12.20
C ARG A 61 12.96 0.47 12.98
N ALA A 62 12.91 -0.75 12.44
CA ALA A 62 12.37 -1.90 13.14
C ALA A 62 13.13 -2.22 14.44
N LEU A 63 14.46 -2.10 14.43
CA LEU A 63 15.29 -2.27 15.62
C LEU A 63 15.05 -1.18 16.66
N ILE A 64 14.87 0.08 16.22
CA ILE A 64 14.46 1.19 17.11
C ILE A 64 13.12 0.84 17.77
N ASN A 65 12.13 0.45 16.98
CA ASN A 65 10.80 0.10 17.48
C ASN A 65 10.84 -1.07 18.49
N LEU A 66 11.62 -2.11 18.20
CA LEU A 66 11.82 -3.24 19.11
C LEU A 66 12.41 -2.78 20.45
N LYS A 67 13.52 -2.02 20.41
CA LYS A 67 14.16 -1.53 21.63
C LYS A 67 13.22 -0.65 22.44
N THR A 68 12.47 0.22 21.77
CA THR A 68 11.45 1.07 22.37
C THR A 68 10.42 0.18 23.09
N HIS A 69 9.88 -0.86 22.45
CA HIS A 69 8.99 -1.82 23.11
C HIS A 69 9.64 -2.50 24.34
N CYS A 70 10.86 -3.02 24.20
CA CYS A 70 11.59 -3.68 25.29
C CYS A 70 11.87 -2.75 26.48
N CYS A 71 12.23 -1.48 26.23
CA CYS A 71 12.40 -0.44 27.25
C CYS A 71 11.06 -0.13 27.95
N ALA A 72 9.97 0.02 27.18
CA ALA A 72 8.63 0.27 27.71
C ALA A 72 8.12 -0.88 28.59
N ALA A 73 8.47 -2.12 28.26
CA ALA A 73 8.12 -3.31 29.01
C ALA A 73 9.07 -3.59 30.20
N ASN A 74 10.03 -2.69 30.47
CA ASN A 74 11.05 -2.84 31.52
C ASN A 74 11.92 -4.11 31.40
N ILE A 75 11.95 -4.77 30.24
CA ILE A 75 12.70 -6.02 30.01
C ILE A 75 14.22 -5.75 30.05
N LEU A 76 14.65 -4.59 29.55
CA LEU A 76 16.06 -4.20 29.47
C LEU A 76 16.59 -3.51 30.74
N ASN A 77 15.77 -3.33 31.79
CA ASN A 77 16.11 -2.51 32.96
C ASN A 77 17.19 -3.13 33.86
N ASN A 78 17.51 -4.41 33.69
CA ASN A 78 18.53 -5.10 34.49
C ASN A 78 19.97 -4.73 34.07
N ASN A 79 20.14 -4.01 32.96
CA ASN A 79 21.43 -3.54 32.47
C ASN A 79 21.52 -2.00 32.63
N SER A 80 22.44 -1.53 33.47
CA SER A 80 22.61 -0.10 33.81
C SER A 80 22.96 0.78 32.60
N ALA A 81 23.69 0.23 31.62
CA ALA A 81 24.01 0.92 30.36
C ALA A 81 22.77 1.03 29.45
N MET A 82 21.92 0.00 29.41
CA MET A 82 20.65 0.04 28.69
C MET A 82 19.62 0.96 29.34
N LEU A 83 19.55 1.01 30.67
CA LEU A 83 18.66 1.92 31.40
C LEU A 83 18.92 3.38 31.01
N LYS A 84 20.19 3.79 30.88
CA LYS A 84 20.57 5.13 30.42
C LYS A 84 20.18 5.35 28.95
N SER A 85 20.37 4.35 28.09
CA SER A 85 19.98 4.45 26.69
C SER A 85 18.45 4.53 26.52
N CYS A 86 17.67 3.72 27.24
CA CYS A 86 16.20 3.76 27.22
C CYS A 86 15.67 5.12 27.68
N LYS A 87 16.33 5.77 28.66
CA LYS A 87 15.99 7.13 29.08
C LYS A 87 16.29 8.18 28.00
N ASN A 88 17.41 8.05 27.28
CA ASN A 88 17.75 8.96 26.17
C ASN A 88 16.83 8.76 24.97
N ASP A 89 16.45 7.52 24.69
CA ASP A 89 15.54 7.14 23.59
C ASP A 89 14.06 7.36 23.98
N ALA A 90 13.78 7.87 25.20
CA ALA A 90 12.43 8.09 25.71
C ALA A 90 11.63 9.15 24.94
N ILE A 91 12.28 9.98 24.14
CA ILE A 91 11.60 10.88 23.20
C ILE A 91 10.81 10.05 22.17
N LEU A 92 11.37 8.94 21.69
CA LEU A 92 10.71 8.01 20.77
C LEU A 92 9.62 7.19 21.46
N LEU A 93 9.71 7.01 22.78
CA LEU A 93 8.68 6.34 23.60
C LEU A 93 7.41 7.18 23.79
N LYS A 94 7.49 8.52 23.73
CA LYS A 94 6.36 9.42 24.00
C LYS A 94 5.26 9.34 22.94
N GLU A 95 5.57 8.83 21.74
CA GLU A 95 4.63 8.64 20.64
C GLU A 95 4.34 7.15 20.40
N ARG A 96 3.75 6.47 21.42
CA ARG A 96 3.39 5.03 21.40
C ARG A 96 2.48 4.57 20.25
N THR A 97 2.01 5.46 19.39
CA THR A 97 1.04 5.16 18.34
C THR A 97 1.67 4.67 17.03
N ASN A 98 3.00 4.76 16.88
CA ASN A 98 3.67 4.56 15.59
C ASN A 98 4.48 3.26 15.48
N TYR A 99 4.40 2.31 16.42
CA TYR A 99 5.14 1.05 16.33
C TYR A 99 4.36 -0.14 16.90
N ALA A 100 4.69 -1.36 16.45
CA ALA A 100 4.05 -2.59 16.87
C ALA A 100 4.28 -2.85 18.37
N GLN A 101 3.23 -3.31 19.08
CA GLN A 101 3.30 -3.62 20.52
C GLN A 101 3.72 -5.08 20.72
N SER A 102 4.85 -5.46 20.13
CA SER A 102 5.37 -6.82 20.15
C SER A 102 6.86 -6.85 20.49
N ALA A 103 7.28 -7.85 21.26
CA ALA A 103 8.67 -8.12 21.57
C ALA A 103 9.39 -8.94 20.49
N PHE A 104 8.71 -9.24 19.36
CA PHE A 104 9.28 -9.98 18.24
C PHE A 104 9.74 -9.03 17.14
N LEU A 105 11.01 -9.10 16.75
CA LEU A 105 11.64 -8.43 15.62
C LEU A 105 10.92 -8.73 14.30
N PHE A 106 10.40 -9.96 14.13
CA PHE A 106 9.57 -10.31 12.97
C PHE A 106 8.41 -9.32 12.80
N ASP A 107 7.69 -9.02 13.88
CA ASP A 107 6.54 -8.13 13.86
C ASP A 107 6.95 -6.68 13.59
N GLN A 108 8.08 -6.26 14.15
CA GLN A 108 8.62 -4.91 13.93
C GLN A 108 9.05 -4.72 12.47
N LEU A 109 9.72 -5.71 11.88
CA LEU A 109 10.08 -5.71 10.46
C LEU A 109 8.84 -5.72 9.58
N LEU A 110 7.84 -6.54 9.92
CA LEU A 110 6.59 -6.62 9.18
C LEU A 110 5.83 -5.29 9.19
N ASP A 111 5.68 -4.65 10.36
CA ASP A 111 4.99 -3.35 10.49
C ASP A 111 5.67 -2.27 9.64
N VAL A 112 6.99 -2.10 9.76
CA VAL A 112 7.74 -1.09 9.00
C VAL A 112 7.64 -1.36 7.50
N MET A 113 7.79 -2.62 7.07
CA MET A 113 7.76 -2.97 5.64
C MET A 113 6.36 -2.86 5.03
N MET A 114 5.32 -3.25 5.76
CA MET A 114 3.95 -3.09 5.30
C MET A 114 3.60 -1.61 5.12
N ARG A 115 4.01 -0.74 6.06
CA ARG A 115 3.81 0.72 5.95
C ARG A 115 4.58 1.32 4.77
N ARG A 116 5.82 0.85 4.53
CA ARG A 116 6.64 1.25 3.39
C ARG A 116 5.98 0.88 2.05
N LEU A 117 5.39 -0.31 1.96
CA LEU A 117 4.62 -0.75 0.78
C LEU A 117 3.26 -0.06 0.67
N ALA A 118 2.67 0.39 1.78
CA ALA A 118 1.40 1.10 1.82
C ALA A 118 1.51 2.62 1.56
N VAL A 119 2.73 3.18 1.58
CA VAL A 119 2.98 4.63 1.46
C VAL A 119 2.25 5.40 2.58
N ASP A 120 2.37 4.92 3.81
CA ASP A 120 1.69 5.50 4.99
C ASP A 120 2.37 6.79 5.49
N GLY A 121 3.66 6.99 5.17
CA GLY A 121 4.40 8.21 5.52
C GLY A 121 4.58 8.46 7.02
N LYS A 122 4.35 7.44 7.86
CA LYS A 122 4.47 7.54 9.33
C LYS A 122 5.91 7.57 9.83
N PHE A 123 6.84 6.96 9.10
CA PHE A 123 8.26 6.99 9.40
C PHE A 123 8.96 7.90 8.40
N SER A 124 9.35 9.11 8.82
CA SER A 124 9.99 10.10 7.94
C SER A 124 11.40 9.71 7.48
N ASP A 125 12.05 8.83 8.23
CA ASP A 125 13.39 8.31 7.98
C ASP A 125 13.40 7.02 7.15
N VAL A 126 12.25 6.42 6.87
CA VAL A 126 12.13 5.22 6.04
C VAL A 126 11.53 5.62 4.68
N PRO A 127 12.30 5.54 3.59
CA PRO A 127 11.76 5.89 2.27
C PRO A 127 10.71 4.87 1.83
N ASP A 128 9.56 5.35 1.35
CA ASP A 128 8.53 4.46 0.81
C ASP A 128 9.06 3.64 -0.38
N ASP A 129 8.37 2.55 -0.67
CA ASP A 129 8.68 1.73 -1.83
C ASP A 129 8.37 2.49 -3.14
N LYS A 130 9.35 2.56 -4.06
CA LYS A 130 9.21 3.32 -5.32
C LYS A 130 8.02 2.85 -6.16
N LYS A 131 7.79 1.54 -6.30
CA LYS A 131 6.65 1.03 -7.07
C LYS A 131 5.34 1.31 -6.38
N ALA A 132 5.32 1.29 -5.04
CA ALA A 132 4.14 1.67 -4.29
C ALA A 132 3.80 3.15 -4.47
N GLN A 133 4.80 4.03 -4.42
CA GLN A 133 4.64 5.46 -4.69
C GLN A 133 4.15 5.73 -6.11
N GLU A 134 4.75 5.09 -7.11
CA GLU A 134 4.33 5.20 -8.52
C GLU A 134 2.86 4.80 -8.69
N ARG A 135 2.49 3.64 -8.15
CA ARG A 135 1.10 3.16 -8.14
C ARG A 135 0.18 4.15 -7.43
N ARG A 136 0.55 4.63 -6.24
CA ARG A 136 -0.27 5.56 -5.47
C ARG A 136 -0.52 6.85 -6.24
N LYS A 137 0.53 7.46 -6.79
CA LYS A 137 0.43 8.67 -7.63
C LYS A 137 -0.49 8.46 -8.84
N LYS A 138 -0.43 7.29 -9.49
CA LYS A 138 -1.31 6.97 -10.63
C LYS A 138 -2.77 6.86 -10.21
N ILE A 139 -3.06 6.16 -9.13
CA ILE A 139 -4.43 6.03 -8.62
C ILE A 139 -4.99 7.37 -8.13
N ASP A 140 -4.18 8.18 -7.46
CA ASP A 140 -4.57 9.53 -7.04
C ASP A 140 -4.87 10.42 -8.27
N THR A 141 -4.05 10.32 -9.32
CA THR A 141 -4.29 11.05 -10.59
C THR A 141 -5.63 10.63 -11.22
N ILE A 142 -5.92 9.34 -11.28
CA ILE A 142 -7.19 8.81 -11.82
C ILE A 142 -8.37 9.28 -10.98
N THR A 143 -8.22 9.26 -9.65
CA THR A 143 -9.29 9.66 -8.72
C THR A 143 -9.58 11.16 -8.78
N ASN A 144 -8.56 11.98 -9.02
CA ASN A 144 -8.69 13.44 -9.03
C ASN A 144 -9.07 14.03 -10.40
N LYS A 145 -9.12 13.24 -11.48
CA LYS A 145 -9.66 13.72 -12.76
C LYS A 145 -11.13 14.10 -12.62
N GLU A 146 -11.50 15.23 -13.20
CA GLU A 146 -12.89 15.73 -13.22
C GLU A 146 -13.78 14.85 -14.09
N ASP A 147 -13.23 14.34 -15.19
CA ASP A 147 -13.86 13.35 -16.04
C ASP A 147 -13.98 12.02 -15.31
N GLY A 148 -15.05 11.28 -15.57
CA GLY A 148 -15.19 9.92 -15.08
C GLY A 148 -14.07 8.99 -15.58
N VAL A 149 -14.01 7.79 -15.00
CA VAL A 149 -12.87 6.88 -15.24
C VAL A 149 -13.27 5.78 -16.20
N LEU A 150 -12.47 5.60 -17.26
CA LEU A 150 -12.58 4.43 -18.12
C LEU A 150 -12.04 3.19 -17.39
N PRO A 151 -12.87 2.15 -17.14
CA PRO A 151 -12.43 0.94 -16.43
C PRO A 151 -11.19 0.28 -17.04
N ILE A 152 -11.01 0.40 -18.37
CA ILE A 152 -9.85 -0.11 -19.11
C ILE A 152 -8.54 0.55 -18.62
N GLN A 153 -8.55 1.84 -18.27
CA GLN A 153 -7.35 2.53 -17.77
C GLN A 153 -6.95 2.03 -16.39
N ILE A 154 -7.92 1.82 -15.48
CA ILE A 154 -7.65 1.22 -14.17
C ILE A 154 -7.21 -0.24 -14.32
N GLY A 155 -7.84 -1.01 -15.21
CA GLY A 155 -7.47 -2.40 -15.47
C GLY A 155 -6.02 -2.56 -15.92
N LYS A 156 -5.54 -1.71 -16.84
CA LYS A 156 -4.13 -1.70 -17.28
C LYS A 156 -3.15 -1.36 -16.16
N GLU A 157 -3.45 -0.34 -15.35
CA GLU A 157 -2.60 0.02 -14.20
C GLU A 157 -2.63 -1.07 -13.13
N TYR A 158 -3.78 -1.68 -12.85
CA TYR A 158 -3.90 -2.82 -11.96
C TYR A 158 -3.01 -3.97 -12.44
N GLU A 159 -3.12 -4.37 -13.71
CA GLU A 159 -2.33 -5.47 -14.26
C GLU A 159 -0.82 -5.17 -14.17
N LYS A 160 -0.39 -3.94 -14.48
CA LYS A 160 1.01 -3.51 -14.36
C LYS A 160 1.60 -3.74 -12.96
N TYR A 161 0.89 -3.37 -11.90
CA TYR A 161 1.41 -3.46 -10.53
C TYR A 161 1.02 -4.74 -9.79
N ARG A 162 -0.02 -5.45 -10.25
CA ARG A 162 -0.65 -6.55 -9.48
C ARG A 162 -0.66 -7.92 -10.17
N LYS A 163 -0.32 -8.01 -11.47
CA LYS A 163 -0.27 -9.30 -12.19
C LYS A 163 0.62 -10.31 -11.47
N PRO A 164 0.17 -11.54 -11.18
CA PRO A 164 1.03 -12.54 -10.55
C PRO A 164 2.33 -12.77 -11.33
N GLN A 165 3.46 -12.82 -10.62
CA GLN A 165 4.77 -13.14 -11.19
C GLN A 165 5.35 -14.37 -10.49
N ALA A 166 4.76 -15.54 -10.76
CA ALA A 166 5.10 -16.80 -10.09
C ALA A 166 6.60 -17.14 -10.14
N GLN A 167 7.30 -16.73 -11.20
CA GLN A 167 8.75 -16.91 -11.35
C GLN A 167 9.59 -16.22 -10.27
N PHE A 168 9.02 -15.25 -9.53
CA PHE A 168 9.70 -14.52 -8.46
C PHE A 168 9.25 -14.94 -7.06
N TYR A 169 8.33 -15.89 -6.92
CA TYR A 169 7.81 -16.29 -5.61
C TYR A 169 8.84 -17.11 -4.82
N LEU A 170 9.04 -16.71 -3.57
CA LEU A 170 9.84 -17.46 -2.62
C LEU A 170 9.01 -18.60 -2.02
N PRO A 171 9.62 -19.77 -1.75
CA PRO A 171 8.92 -20.86 -1.08
C PRO A 171 8.48 -20.41 0.32
N LYS A 172 7.29 -20.83 0.74
CA LYS A 172 6.82 -20.59 2.11
C LYS A 172 7.68 -21.37 3.09
N TYR A 173 7.94 -20.78 4.25
CA TYR A 173 8.55 -21.51 5.36
C TYR A 173 7.58 -22.57 5.89
N ASN A 174 8.05 -23.81 6.03
CA ASN A 174 7.25 -24.99 6.36
C ASN A 174 7.79 -25.74 7.59
N GLY A 175 8.34 -25.02 8.57
CA GLY A 175 8.82 -25.62 9.83
C GLY A 175 10.15 -26.37 9.72
N VAL A 176 10.87 -26.24 8.60
CA VAL A 176 12.21 -26.80 8.41
C VAL A 176 13.26 -26.08 9.28
N SER A 177 14.45 -26.67 9.41
CA SER A 177 15.54 -26.01 10.14
C SER A 177 15.94 -24.68 9.47
N ALA A 178 16.46 -23.73 10.27
CA ALA A 178 16.93 -22.44 9.76
C ALA A 178 17.97 -22.61 8.64
N GLN A 179 18.91 -23.54 8.81
CA GLN A 179 19.95 -23.85 7.83
C GLN A 179 19.39 -24.43 6.54
N GLU A 180 18.39 -25.31 6.63
CA GLU A 180 17.72 -25.88 5.45
C GLU A 180 16.96 -24.81 4.66
N TYR A 181 16.24 -23.93 5.35
CA TYR A 181 15.56 -22.82 4.69
C TYR A 181 16.56 -21.85 4.04
N GLN A 182 17.67 -21.54 4.73
CA GLN A 182 18.74 -20.72 4.16
C GLN A 182 19.30 -21.32 2.88
N ASN A 183 19.62 -22.61 2.89
CA ASN A 183 20.16 -23.32 1.73
C ASN A 183 19.19 -23.26 0.55
N THR A 184 17.89 -23.46 0.82
CA THR A 184 16.83 -23.38 -0.20
C THR A 184 16.80 -22.01 -0.88
N ILE A 185 16.75 -20.93 -0.10
CA ILE A 185 16.71 -19.56 -0.65
C ILE A 185 18.03 -19.20 -1.35
N ASN A 186 19.17 -19.60 -0.79
CA ASN A 186 20.49 -19.36 -1.39
C ASN A 186 20.66 -20.06 -2.74
N ASN A 187 20.14 -21.28 -2.90
CA ASN A 187 20.17 -21.99 -4.17
C ASN A 187 19.32 -21.27 -5.22
N LEU A 188 18.11 -20.80 -4.84
CA LEU A 188 17.28 -19.99 -5.72
C LEU A 188 17.94 -18.66 -6.10
N GLU A 189 18.68 -18.04 -5.18
CA GLU A 189 19.44 -16.82 -5.48
C GLU A 189 20.60 -17.09 -6.46
N LYS A 190 21.33 -18.21 -6.30
CA LYS A 190 22.40 -18.59 -7.23
C LYS A 190 21.87 -18.87 -8.63
N GLU A 191 20.77 -19.60 -8.74
CA GLU A 191 20.21 -20.04 -10.02
C GLU A 191 19.39 -18.96 -10.72
N LYS A 192 18.57 -18.21 -9.97
CA LYS A 192 17.53 -17.34 -10.55
C LYS A 192 17.68 -15.87 -10.16
N LYS A 193 18.64 -15.52 -9.29
CA LYS A 193 18.81 -14.17 -8.74
C LYS A 193 17.53 -13.63 -8.10
N ILE A 194 16.77 -14.53 -7.47
CA ILE A 194 15.39 -14.25 -7.04
C ILE A 194 15.33 -13.04 -6.13
N LEU A 195 16.23 -12.90 -5.16
CA LEU A 195 16.33 -11.79 -4.20
C LEU A 195 16.89 -10.53 -4.85
N SER A 196 17.97 -10.65 -5.62
CA SER A 196 18.61 -9.51 -6.29
C SER A 196 17.70 -8.80 -7.30
N LYS A 197 16.69 -9.51 -7.83
CA LYS A 197 15.68 -8.97 -8.75
C LYS A 197 14.51 -8.26 -8.05
N TYR A 198 14.66 -7.80 -6.80
CA TYR A 198 13.61 -7.08 -6.07
C TYR A 198 12.99 -5.93 -6.88
N GLU A 199 13.81 -5.17 -7.60
CA GLU A 199 13.32 -4.04 -8.40
C GLU A 199 12.47 -4.45 -9.62
N GLU A 200 12.62 -5.67 -10.12
CA GLU A 200 11.78 -6.21 -11.20
C GLU A 200 10.40 -6.65 -10.70
N ARG A 201 10.30 -7.05 -9.42
CA ARG A 201 9.05 -7.52 -8.79
C ARG A 201 8.01 -6.42 -8.70
N ASN A 202 6.77 -6.71 -9.08
CA ASN A 202 5.65 -5.81 -8.87
C ASN A 202 5.12 -5.87 -7.42
N LEU A 203 4.09 -5.08 -7.10
CA LEU A 203 3.61 -4.94 -5.73
C LEU A 203 3.07 -6.25 -5.17
N THR A 204 2.26 -6.99 -5.95
CA THR A 204 1.74 -8.29 -5.52
C THR A 204 2.87 -9.23 -5.10
N THR A 205 3.92 -9.32 -5.91
CA THR A 205 5.08 -10.16 -5.61
C THR A 205 5.87 -9.65 -4.40
N ARG A 206 6.00 -8.32 -4.22
CA ARG A 206 6.64 -7.73 -3.04
C ARG A 206 5.89 -8.05 -1.75
N TYR A 207 4.56 -7.95 -1.76
CA TYR A 207 3.70 -8.36 -0.63
C TYR A 207 3.80 -9.86 -0.36
N TYR A 208 3.65 -10.70 -1.38
CA TYR A 208 3.70 -12.16 -1.20
C TYR A 208 5.03 -12.68 -0.66
N ASN A 209 6.14 -12.05 -1.03
CA ASN A 209 7.48 -12.43 -0.58
C ASN A 209 7.89 -11.76 0.74
N LEU A 210 7.08 -10.86 1.30
CA LEU A 210 7.46 -10.07 2.46
C LEU A 210 7.77 -10.96 3.66
N CYS A 211 6.87 -11.90 3.96
CA CYS A 211 7.02 -12.83 5.08
C CYS A 211 8.27 -13.70 4.92
N GLN A 212 8.51 -14.24 3.71
CA GLN A 212 9.63 -15.11 3.38
C GLN A 212 10.95 -14.35 3.48
N ASN A 213 11.00 -13.10 3.01
CA ASN A 213 12.16 -12.24 3.14
C ASN A 213 12.50 -12.00 4.63
N ILE A 214 11.49 -11.68 5.45
CA ILE A 214 11.70 -11.45 6.89
C ILE A 214 12.15 -12.75 7.57
N ILE A 215 11.47 -13.88 7.35
CA ILE A 215 11.86 -15.16 7.95
C ILE A 215 13.28 -15.54 7.53
N TYR A 216 13.61 -15.40 6.23
CA TYR A 216 14.94 -15.66 5.73
C TYR A 216 15.98 -14.78 6.43
N LEU A 217 15.70 -13.49 6.61
CA LEU A 217 16.56 -12.59 7.38
C LEU A 217 16.72 -13.04 8.84
N MET A 218 15.63 -13.44 9.50
CA MET A 218 15.64 -13.91 10.89
C MET A 218 16.53 -15.14 11.07
N THR A 219 16.62 -16.03 10.08
CA THR A 219 17.49 -17.22 10.17
C THR A 219 18.98 -16.91 10.37
N PHE A 220 19.46 -15.71 10.00
CA PHE A 220 20.86 -15.30 10.18
C PHE A 220 21.15 -14.73 11.56
N LEU A 221 20.14 -14.50 12.39
CA LEU A 221 20.33 -13.88 13.70
C LEU A 221 20.68 -14.95 14.74
N PRO A 222 21.58 -14.64 15.70
CA PRO A 222 22.01 -15.56 16.74
C PRO A 222 20.98 -15.65 17.88
N VAL A 223 19.71 -15.86 17.54
CA VAL A 223 18.60 -16.02 18.48
C VAL A 223 18.03 -17.42 18.26
N SER A 224 17.71 -18.14 19.34
CA SER A 224 17.09 -19.46 19.23
C SER A 224 15.66 -19.30 18.71
N PHE A 225 15.42 -19.73 17.47
CA PHE A 225 14.10 -19.72 16.85
C PHE A 225 13.50 -21.11 16.86
N GLU A 226 12.36 -21.28 17.53
CA GLU A 226 11.58 -22.50 17.42
C GLU A 226 10.88 -22.53 16.06
N SER A 227 11.07 -23.62 15.30
CA SER A 227 10.55 -23.77 13.94
C SER A 227 9.02 -23.68 13.85
N GLU A 228 8.32 -24.08 14.91
CA GLU A 228 6.85 -23.99 14.98
C GLU A 228 6.37 -22.53 15.05
N GLN A 229 7.05 -21.67 15.80
CA GLN A 229 6.66 -20.26 15.96
C GLN A 229 6.80 -19.48 14.65
N LEU A 230 7.85 -19.76 13.87
CA LEU A 230 8.04 -19.16 12.55
C LEU A 230 7.02 -19.66 11.52
N ALA A 231 6.59 -20.93 11.61
CA ALA A 231 5.53 -21.45 10.76
C ALA A 231 4.19 -20.74 11.04
N LEU A 232 3.85 -20.53 12.31
CA LEU A 232 2.66 -19.77 12.70
C LEU A 232 2.75 -18.29 12.27
N ALA A 233 3.91 -17.66 12.47
CA ALA A 233 4.16 -16.28 12.03
C ALA A 233 4.04 -16.14 10.50
N GLN A 234 4.55 -17.11 9.75
CA GLN A 234 4.44 -17.19 8.30
C GLN A 234 2.99 -17.25 7.82
N GLU A 235 2.16 -18.12 8.40
CA GLU A 235 0.75 -18.24 8.05
C GLU A 235 -0.01 -16.95 8.32
N ARG A 236 0.19 -16.37 9.51
CA ARG A 236 -0.49 -15.13 9.89
C ARG A 236 -0.05 -13.96 9.02
N CYS A 237 1.24 -13.84 8.74
CA CYS A 237 1.78 -12.83 7.85
C CYS A 237 1.22 -13.00 6.43
N THR A 238 1.14 -14.23 5.92
CA THR A 238 0.53 -14.51 4.60
C THR A 238 -0.91 -14.00 4.57
N SER A 239 -1.72 -14.33 5.57
CA SER A 239 -3.11 -13.86 5.67
C SER A 239 -3.22 -12.33 5.67
N LEU A 240 -2.34 -11.64 6.39
CA LEU A 240 -2.31 -10.16 6.42
C LEU A 240 -1.93 -9.55 5.08
N THR A 241 -0.96 -10.15 4.38
CA THR A 241 -0.56 -9.69 3.04
C THR A 241 -1.70 -9.87 2.03
N GLU A 242 -2.39 -11.02 2.07
CA GLU A 242 -3.55 -11.30 1.22
C GLU A 242 -4.71 -10.35 1.51
N GLN A 243 -5.03 -10.12 2.80
CA GLN A 243 -6.05 -9.16 3.19
C GLN A 243 -5.73 -7.75 2.68
N THR A 244 -4.46 -7.33 2.76
CA THR A 244 -4.03 -6.01 2.27
C THR A 244 -4.20 -5.89 0.75
N ILE A 245 -3.87 -6.94 0.01
CA ILE A 245 -4.08 -7.00 -1.45
C ILE A 245 -5.58 -6.91 -1.78
N ASN A 246 -6.42 -7.64 -1.05
CA ASN A 246 -7.88 -7.66 -1.27
C ASN A 246 -8.52 -6.30 -0.96
N ASN A 247 -8.19 -5.69 0.17
CA ASN A 247 -8.68 -4.36 0.55
C ASN A 247 -8.34 -3.31 -0.52
N GLU A 248 -7.17 -3.42 -1.14
CA GLU A 248 -6.80 -2.53 -2.24
C GLU A 248 -7.65 -2.76 -3.49
N ALA A 249 -7.92 -4.03 -3.84
CA ALA A 249 -8.77 -4.38 -4.97
C ALA A 249 -10.20 -3.83 -4.79
N GLU A 250 -10.76 -3.96 -3.58
CA GLU A 250 -12.06 -3.38 -3.22
C GLU A 250 -12.06 -1.85 -3.32
N TYR A 251 -11.02 -1.19 -2.82
CA TYR A 251 -10.88 0.26 -2.95
C TYR A 251 -10.87 0.72 -4.42
N LEU A 252 -10.13 0.01 -5.29
CA LEU A 252 -10.12 0.31 -6.72
C LEU A 252 -11.48 0.05 -7.38
N HIS A 253 -12.16 -1.02 -6.99
CA HIS A 253 -13.52 -1.29 -7.45
C HIS A 253 -14.48 -0.14 -7.11
N HIS A 254 -14.44 0.35 -5.88
CA HIS A 254 -15.25 1.50 -5.46
C HIS A 254 -14.94 2.77 -6.28
N ILE A 255 -13.67 3.05 -6.58
CA ILE A 255 -13.30 4.17 -7.44
C ILE A 255 -13.92 4.01 -8.83
N ILE A 256 -13.83 2.81 -9.43
CA ILE A 256 -14.39 2.53 -10.76
C ILE A 256 -15.90 2.83 -10.77
N VAL A 257 -16.63 2.28 -9.80
CA VAL A 257 -18.09 2.46 -9.72
C VAL A 257 -18.45 3.93 -9.59
N GLN A 258 -17.90 4.63 -8.60
CA GLN A 258 -18.21 6.04 -8.34
C GLN A 258 -17.93 6.95 -9.54
N LYS A 259 -16.81 6.71 -10.23
CA LYS A 259 -16.41 7.52 -11.38
C LYS A 259 -17.16 7.16 -12.66
N SER A 260 -17.59 5.91 -12.82
CA SER A 260 -18.45 5.50 -13.94
C SER A 260 -19.85 6.10 -13.81
N ASP A 261 -20.41 6.11 -12.60
CA ASP A 261 -21.70 6.74 -12.31
C ASP A 261 -21.67 8.25 -12.61
N LEU A 262 -20.57 8.92 -12.21
CA LEU A 262 -20.35 10.33 -12.54
C LEU A 262 -20.31 10.56 -14.05
N LEU A 263 -19.59 9.70 -14.80
CA LEU A 263 -19.49 9.79 -16.26
C LEU A 263 -20.86 9.64 -16.93
N LEU A 264 -21.63 8.65 -16.48
CA LEU A 264 -22.95 8.36 -17.02
C LEU A 264 -23.91 9.53 -16.74
N GLY A 265 -23.89 10.07 -15.53
CA GLY A 265 -24.67 11.25 -15.16
C GLY A 265 -24.32 12.47 -16.00
N GLN A 266 -23.02 12.76 -16.18
CA GLN A 266 -22.55 13.86 -17.03
C GLN A 266 -22.94 13.65 -18.50
N THR A 267 -22.79 12.44 -19.02
CA THR A 267 -23.12 12.11 -20.41
C THR A 267 -24.62 12.23 -20.68
N MET A 268 -25.46 11.71 -19.76
CA MET A 268 -26.91 11.86 -19.85
C MET A 268 -27.34 13.32 -19.74
N LYS A 269 -26.72 14.10 -18.86
CA LYS A 269 -26.97 15.54 -18.75
C LYS A 269 -26.62 16.25 -20.06
N ASN A 270 -25.43 16.03 -20.60
CA ASN A 270 -24.99 16.64 -21.85
C ASN A 270 -25.91 16.24 -23.02
N TYR A 271 -26.26 14.96 -23.13
CA TYR A 271 -27.22 14.47 -24.13
C TYR A 271 -28.59 15.14 -23.98
N ALA A 272 -29.11 15.25 -22.75
CA ALA A 272 -30.39 15.89 -22.49
C ALA A 272 -30.34 17.38 -22.83
N GLU A 273 -29.27 18.09 -22.44
CA GLU A 273 -29.07 19.51 -22.79
C GLU A 273 -29.00 19.68 -24.32
N GLU A 274 -28.19 18.89 -25.02
CA GLU A 274 -28.04 18.96 -26.46
C GLU A 274 -29.35 18.63 -27.20
N TYR A 275 -30.04 17.56 -26.81
CA TYR A 275 -31.31 17.16 -27.43
C TYR A 275 -32.45 18.16 -27.14
N LEU A 276 -32.56 18.64 -25.89
CA LEU A 276 -33.62 19.59 -25.52
C LEU A 276 -33.39 20.97 -26.13
N ILE A 277 -32.15 21.48 -26.09
CA ILE A 277 -31.81 22.81 -26.58
C ILE A 277 -31.75 22.79 -28.11
N ASN A 278 -30.89 21.97 -28.71
CA ASN A 278 -30.61 22.05 -30.15
C ASN A 278 -31.69 21.36 -31.00
N THR A 279 -32.40 20.37 -30.45
CA THR A 279 -33.39 19.63 -31.26
C THR A 279 -34.80 20.12 -31.02
N ARG A 280 -35.22 20.28 -29.75
CA ARG A 280 -36.61 20.65 -29.45
C ARG A 280 -36.83 22.16 -29.39
N ALA A 281 -35.98 22.90 -28.69
CA ALA A 281 -36.15 24.34 -28.54
C ALA A 281 -35.88 25.08 -29.86
N GLU A 282 -34.82 24.74 -30.59
CA GLU A 282 -34.54 25.33 -31.91
C GLU A 282 -35.63 24.98 -32.93
N GLN A 283 -36.11 23.73 -33.02
CA GLN A 283 -37.20 23.39 -33.93
C GLN A 283 -38.52 24.09 -33.57
N LEU A 284 -38.81 24.28 -32.28
CA LEU A 284 -39.97 25.05 -31.84
C LEU A 284 -39.82 26.52 -32.22
N GLN A 285 -38.64 27.10 -32.01
CA GLN A 285 -38.33 28.47 -32.39
C GLN A 285 -38.45 28.67 -33.91
N GLU A 286 -37.92 27.75 -34.71
CA GLU A 286 -38.03 27.81 -36.16
C GLU A 286 -39.49 27.69 -36.63
N ARG A 287 -40.28 26.80 -36.01
CA ARG A 287 -41.73 26.69 -36.28
C ARG A 287 -42.48 27.96 -35.90
N LEU A 288 -42.17 28.55 -34.75
CA LEU A 288 -42.77 29.82 -34.31
C LEU A 288 -42.40 30.96 -35.26
N SER A 289 -41.14 31.06 -35.68
CA SER A 289 -40.70 32.05 -36.67
C SER A 289 -41.41 31.86 -38.00
N ARG A 290 -41.49 30.64 -38.54
CA ARG A 290 -42.23 30.36 -39.79
C ARG A 290 -43.71 30.69 -39.66
N MET A 291 -44.33 30.34 -38.54
CA MET A 291 -45.74 30.66 -38.27
C MET A 291 -45.96 32.17 -38.22
N MET A 292 -45.05 32.93 -37.59
CA MET A 292 -45.09 34.39 -37.54
C MET A 292 -44.89 35.03 -38.93
N THR A 293 -43.96 34.49 -39.74
CA THR A 293 -43.76 34.94 -41.13
C THR A 293 -44.99 34.68 -41.98
N ASN A 294 -45.62 33.50 -41.85
CA ASN A 294 -46.85 33.17 -42.56
C ASN A 294 -48.02 34.06 -42.12
N LEU A 295 -48.17 34.34 -40.82
CA LEU A 295 -49.17 35.26 -40.29
C LEU A 295 -48.98 36.68 -40.82
N MET A 296 -47.73 37.18 -40.86
CA MET A 296 -47.43 38.47 -41.48
C MET A 296 -47.70 38.47 -42.99
N GLY A 297 -47.42 37.36 -43.69
CA GLY A 297 -47.75 37.18 -45.10
C GLY A 297 -49.25 37.27 -45.36
N ILE A 298 -50.06 36.56 -44.56
CA ILE A 298 -51.53 36.62 -44.60
C ILE A 298 -52.01 38.04 -44.30
N MET A 299 -51.52 38.68 -43.23
CA MET A 299 -51.87 40.07 -42.90
C MET A 299 -51.55 41.06 -44.01
N ARG A 300 -50.48 40.83 -44.80
CA ARG A 300 -50.14 41.65 -45.97
C ARG A 300 -51.03 41.35 -47.20
N MET A 301 -51.63 40.17 -47.28
CA MET A 301 -52.56 39.80 -48.35
C MET A 301 -54.01 40.22 -48.07
N ILE A 302 -54.43 40.30 -46.81
CA ILE A 302 -55.78 40.74 -46.42
C ILE A 302 -56.18 42.08 -47.09
N PRO A 303 -55.37 43.15 -47.07
CA PRO A 303 -55.70 44.41 -47.75
C PRO A 303 -55.82 44.31 -49.28
N LYS A 304 -55.22 43.28 -49.90
CA LYS A 304 -55.31 43.01 -51.34
C LYS A 304 -56.49 42.11 -51.72
N LEU A 305 -56.99 41.31 -50.77
CA LEU A 305 -58.09 40.37 -50.98
C LEU A 305 -59.45 40.99 -50.62
N VAL A 306 -59.49 41.87 -49.61
CA VAL A 306 -60.71 42.59 -49.19
C VAL A 306 -61.38 43.38 -50.33
N PRO A 307 -60.65 44.05 -51.26
CA PRO A 307 -61.28 44.74 -52.39
C PRO A 307 -61.84 43.81 -53.48
N ASN A 308 -61.47 42.53 -53.50
CA ASN A 308 -61.97 41.53 -54.46
C ASN A 308 -63.19 40.76 -53.93
N CYS A 309 -63.61 41.03 -52.69
CA CYS A 309 -64.83 40.52 -52.09
C CYS A 309 -65.93 41.57 -52.18
N SER A 310 -66.42 41.83 -53.39
CA SER A 310 -67.62 42.60 -53.67
C SER A 310 -68.47 41.88 -54.69
#